data_AF-M6JEF2-F1
#
_entry.id   AF-M6JEF2-F1
#
_cell.length_a   1.000
_cell.length_b   1.000
_cell.length_c   1.000
_cell.angle_alpha   90.00
_cell.angle_beta   90.00
_cell.angle_gamma   90.00
#
_symmetry.space_group_name_H-M   'P 1'
#
loop_
_entity.id
_entity.type
_entity.pdbx_description
1 polymer ?
#
loop_
_entity_poly.entity_id
_entity_poly.type
_entity_poly.pdbx_seq_one_letter_code
_entity_poly.pdbx_strand_id
1 'polypeptide(L)'
;MKKHLTYQDEKSYKFWNIETSEKSFTVTYGKIGTAGISQLKAFDNEEKCLKEAEKRLNEKLKKGYKEDLKIYLGIIYRLLGSKNLVSAGKLCEQVKTLAQSSNQKAELGVLTGRYFYESGEFQKARKQYLMAIDTDPMNYKAYDHYVILLKHEENYAEAISIREKMITLFPEFKEHSVYGIASLYSKLNEQEKAVTFLNTALQIGYPFFNHDDFNDIKNSTVYKTFLKKYFFVVEDENYHPENTLESEMNYFVLERENNDSYPLLACDDDTYFLRIKDRSLIAASDVEMKLRIGAPVPKKYTLVDYHSLPAPVVSQRIKKAIDQLSVCNINFIPATIATPEETFSNYYVLHVAKIQCLDEKKSTLSIGSHGQIFEADTLVLDEAILKKIPFERRAIFMMHYGIDYYIIHEKIVSEILKINPKGAQFIPISEYTSNSCFLNT
;
A
#
# COMPACT_ATOMS: atom_id res chain seq x y z
N MET A 1 -30.81 11.12 -20.14
CA MET A 1 -30.14 12.27 -19.50
C MET A 1 -29.66 11.90 -18.09
N LYS A 2 -28.43 12.28 -17.74
CA LYS A 2 -27.90 12.18 -16.37
C LYS A 2 -27.14 13.46 -16.02
N LYS A 3 -27.51 14.14 -14.94
CA LYS A 3 -26.92 15.42 -14.53
C LYS A 3 -26.65 15.46 -13.03
N HIS A 4 -25.48 15.97 -12.66
CA HIS A 4 -25.03 16.16 -11.28
C HIS A 4 -24.75 17.64 -11.04
N LEU A 5 -25.48 18.24 -10.10
CA LEU A 5 -25.36 19.65 -9.77
C LEU A 5 -24.99 19.85 -8.31
N THR A 6 -24.18 20.88 -8.05
CA THR A 6 -23.89 21.37 -6.70
C THR A 6 -24.35 22.81 -6.54
N TYR A 7 -24.65 23.19 -5.30
CA TYR A 7 -24.96 24.56 -4.91
C TYR A 7 -24.24 24.85 -3.60
N GLN A 8 -23.53 25.98 -3.55
CA GLN A 8 -22.83 26.43 -2.36
C GLN A 8 -23.10 27.91 -2.11
N ASP A 9 -23.53 28.23 -0.89
CA ASP A 9 -23.57 29.58 -0.32
C ASP A 9 -22.83 29.57 1.03
N GLU A 10 -22.85 30.70 1.75
CA GLU A 10 -22.17 30.82 3.05
C GLU A 10 -22.68 29.84 4.12
N LYS A 11 -23.91 29.35 3.99
CA LYS A 11 -24.61 28.58 5.03
C LYS A 11 -24.89 27.14 4.62
N SER A 12 -24.68 26.78 3.36
CA SER A 12 -25.14 25.52 2.82
C SER A 12 -24.32 25.03 1.63
N TYR A 13 -24.04 23.72 1.64
CA TYR A 13 -23.44 23.02 0.52
C TYR A 13 -24.29 21.78 0.19
N LYS A 14 -24.94 21.81 -0.99
CA LYS A 14 -26.00 20.88 -1.39
C LYS A 14 -25.70 20.27 -2.75
N PHE A 15 -26.26 19.08 -2.99
CA PHE A 15 -26.28 18.45 -4.31
C PHE A 15 -27.70 18.20 -4.79
N TRP A 16 -27.85 18.15 -6.10
CA TRP A 16 -29.07 17.75 -6.79
C TRP A 16 -28.69 16.99 -8.05
N ASN A 17 -29.16 15.76 -8.18
CA ASN A 17 -28.87 14.86 -9.27
C ASN A 17 -30.17 14.43 -9.94
N ILE A 18 -30.13 14.22 -11.25
CA ILE A 18 -31.24 13.65 -12.01
C ILE A 18 -30.72 12.60 -12.99
N GLU A 19 -31.41 11.46 -13.05
CA GLU A 19 -31.12 10.36 -13.95
C GLU A 19 -32.42 9.85 -14.58
N THR A 20 -32.50 9.87 -15.91
CA THR A 20 -33.67 9.38 -16.65
C THR A 20 -33.43 7.95 -17.11
N SER A 21 -34.44 7.08 -16.95
CA SER A 21 -34.50 5.73 -17.46
C SER A 21 -35.83 5.55 -18.20
N GLU A 22 -35.76 5.50 -19.54
CA GLU A 22 -36.90 5.39 -20.45
C GLU A 22 -38.05 6.35 -20.08
N LYS A 23 -39.14 5.80 -19.53
CA LYS A 23 -40.37 6.52 -19.18
C LYS A 23 -40.35 7.11 -17.77
N SER A 24 -39.21 7.10 -17.08
CA SER A 24 -39.11 7.59 -15.72
C SER A 24 -37.83 8.37 -15.49
N PHE A 25 -37.81 9.18 -14.43
CA PHE A 25 -36.56 9.71 -13.90
C PHE A 25 -36.53 9.60 -12.39
N THR A 26 -35.32 9.52 -11.85
CA THR A 26 -35.04 9.63 -10.43
C THR A 26 -34.29 10.92 -10.16
N VAL A 27 -34.78 11.70 -9.20
CA VAL A 27 -34.12 12.88 -8.68
C VAL A 27 -33.60 12.56 -7.28
N THR A 28 -32.30 12.80 -7.04
CA THR A 28 -31.69 12.62 -5.71
C THR A 28 -31.09 13.93 -5.24
N TYR A 29 -31.42 14.38 -4.03
CA TYR A 29 -30.93 15.66 -3.51
C TYR A 29 -30.66 15.63 -2.02
N GLY A 30 -29.73 16.46 -1.56
CA GLY A 30 -29.35 16.49 -0.14
C GLY A 30 -28.23 17.48 0.16
N LYS A 31 -27.74 17.47 1.40
CA LYS A 31 -26.48 18.12 1.76
C LYS A 31 -25.32 17.27 1.24
N ILE A 32 -24.23 17.91 0.80
CA ILE A 32 -23.01 17.19 0.42
C ILE A 32 -22.54 16.34 1.61
N GLY A 33 -22.10 15.10 1.34
CA GLY A 33 -21.69 14.12 2.36
C GLY A 33 -22.83 13.27 2.94
N THR A 34 -24.07 13.45 2.47
CA THR A 34 -25.21 12.60 2.88
C THR A 34 -25.70 11.74 1.71
N ALA A 35 -26.42 10.65 2.00
CA ALA A 35 -27.05 9.82 0.96
C ALA A 35 -28.12 10.60 0.15
N GLY A 36 -28.67 11.67 0.72
CA GLY A 36 -29.77 12.44 0.15
C GLY A 36 -31.10 11.69 0.13
N ILE A 37 -32.08 12.29 -0.50
CA ILE A 37 -33.44 11.75 -0.67
C ILE A 37 -33.66 11.54 -2.16
N SER A 38 -34.11 10.35 -2.53
CA SER A 38 -34.43 9.98 -3.91
C SER A 38 -35.93 9.99 -4.15
N GLN A 39 -36.35 10.55 -5.28
CA GLN A 39 -37.73 10.61 -5.73
C GLN A 39 -37.81 10.12 -7.17
N LEU A 40 -38.60 9.07 -7.41
CA LEU A 40 -38.87 8.56 -8.75
C LEU A 40 -40.17 9.16 -9.29
N LYS A 41 -40.18 9.52 -10.57
CA LYS A 41 -41.36 9.98 -11.28
C LYS A 41 -41.45 9.29 -12.63
N ALA A 42 -42.60 8.67 -12.91
CA ALA A 42 -42.91 7.99 -14.17
C ALA A 42 -43.83 8.82 -15.07
N PHE A 43 -43.78 8.56 -16.38
CA PHE A 43 -44.49 9.25 -17.45
C PHE A 43 -45.01 8.25 -18.48
N ASP A 44 -45.94 8.67 -19.34
CA ASP A 44 -46.54 7.78 -20.35
C ASP A 44 -45.53 7.34 -21.42
N ASN A 45 -44.59 8.23 -21.75
CA ASN A 45 -43.57 8.03 -22.78
C ASN A 45 -42.26 8.76 -22.42
N GLU A 46 -41.19 8.36 -23.11
CA GLU A 46 -39.84 8.89 -22.91
C GLU A 46 -39.74 10.39 -23.23
N GLU A 47 -40.43 10.87 -24.27
CA GLU A 47 -40.40 12.28 -24.67
C GLU A 47 -40.92 13.21 -23.56
N LYS A 48 -42.05 12.86 -22.94
CA LYS A 48 -42.60 13.60 -21.79
C LYS A 48 -41.65 13.56 -20.58
N CYS A 49 -41.02 12.41 -20.34
CA CYS A 49 -40.03 12.24 -19.28
C CYS A 49 -38.85 13.20 -19.47
N LEU A 50 -38.25 13.21 -20.67
CA LEU A 50 -37.12 14.06 -21.00
C LEU A 50 -37.47 15.55 -20.90
N LYS A 51 -38.62 15.97 -21.43
CA LYS A 51 -39.10 17.37 -21.35
C LYS A 51 -39.25 17.86 -19.90
N GLU A 52 -39.86 17.07 -19.03
CA GLU A 52 -39.99 17.45 -17.62
C GLU A 52 -38.64 17.41 -16.90
N ALA A 53 -37.78 16.44 -17.21
CA ALA A 53 -36.45 16.35 -16.63
C ALA A 53 -35.57 17.57 -16.99
N GLU A 54 -35.59 18.01 -18.24
CA GLU A 54 -34.91 19.23 -18.72
C GLU A 54 -35.47 20.49 -18.05
N LYS A 55 -36.80 20.57 -17.88
CA LYS A 55 -37.42 21.67 -17.13
C LYS A 55 -36.88 21.74 -15.70
N ARG A 56 -36.81 20.62 -14.99
CA ARG A 56 -36.28 20.55 -13.61
C ARG A 56 -34.81 20.94 -13.54
N LEU A 57 -34.01 20.49 -14.50
CA LEU A 57 -32.61 20.89 -14.63
C LEU A 57 -32.50 22.41 -14.78
N ASN A 58 -33.23 23.01 -15.72
CA ASN A 58 -33.20 24.45 -15.98
C ASN A 58 -33.66 25.28 -14.77
N GLU A 59 -34.68 24.81 -14.03
CA GLU A 59 -35.10 25.44 -12.77
C GLU A 59 -33.98 25.45 -11.73
N LYS A 60 -33.18 24.39 -11.64
CA LYS A 60 -32.06 24.30 -10.70
C LYS A 60 -30.89 25.19 -11.13
N LEU A 61 -30.55 25.19 -12.41
CA LEU A 61 -29.51 26.08 -12.96
C LEU A 61 -29.85 27.57 -12.70
N LYS A 62 -31.11 27.97 -12.89
CA LYS A 62 -31.59 29.33 -12.54
C LYS A 62 -31.48 29.66 -11.06
N LYS A 63 -31.52 28.66 -10.18
CA LYS A 63 -31.34 28.81 -8.72
C LYS A 63 -29.87 28.84 -8.29
N GLY A 64 -28.93 28.92 -9.23
CA GLY A 64 -27.50 29.01 -8.97
C GLY A 64 -26.82 27.66 -8.78
N TYR A 65 -27.51 26.54 -9.00
CA TYR A 65 -26.84 25.24 -9.06
C TYR A 65 -25.95 25.20 -10.30
N LYS A 66 -24.78 24.56 -10.18
CA LYS A 66 -23.81 24.43 -11.28
C LYS A 66 -23.44 22.97 -11.46
N GLU A 67 -23.18 22.59 -12.70
CA GLU A 67 -22.53 21.31 -13.00
C GLU A 67 -21.09 21.35 -12.47
N ASP A 68 -20.72 20.33 -11.69
CA ASP A 68 -19.39 20.23 -11.10
C ASP A 68 -18.56 19.17 -11.85
N LEU A 69 -17.58 19.64 -12.64
CA LEU A 69 -16.71 18.78 -13.41
C LEU A 69 -15.98 17.76 -12.52
N LYS A 70 -15.58 18.11 -11.29
CA LYS A 70 -14.84 17.21 -10.40
C LYS A 70 -15.64 15.96 -10.06
N ILE A 71 -16.96 16.11 -9.87
CA ILE A 71 -17.86 14.97 -9.64
C ILE A 71 -17.88 14.06 -10.87
N TYR A 72 -17.99 14.65 -12.06
CA TYR A 72 -18.02 13.89 -13.31
C TYR A 72 -16.71 13.16 -13.59
N LEU A 73 -15.56 13.79 -13.37
CA LEU A 73 -14.25 13.14 -13.50
C LEU A 73 -14.14 11.93 -12.57
N GLY A 74 -14.62 12.05 -11.31
CA GLY A 74 -14.69 10.94 -10.38
C GLY A 74 -15.63 9.81 -10.84
N ILE A 75 -16.77 10.13 -11.45
CA ILE A 75 -17.69 9.13 -12.03
C ILE A 75 -17.03 8.43 -13.22
N ILE A 76 -16.44 9.18 -14.16
CA ILE A 76 -15.74 8.63 -15.32
C ILE A 76 -14.65 7.66 -14.85
N TYR A 77 -13.82 8.06 -13.88
CA TYR A 77 -12.79 7.20 -13.33
C TYR A 77 -13.33 5.87 -12.79
N ARG A 78 -14.45 5.90 -12.04
CA ARG A 78 -15.12 4.67 -11.52
C ARG A 78 -15.72 3.82 -12.64
N LEU A 79 -16.32 4.44 -13.65
CA LEU A 79 -16.89 3.72 -14.80
C LEU A 79 -15.80 2.99 -15.58
N LEU A 80 -14.64 3.62 -15.77
CA LEU A 80 -13.48 3.00 -16.40
C LEU A 80 -12.95 1.83 -15.56
N GLY A 81 -12.83 1.98 -14.24
CA GLY A 81 -12.41 0.90 -13.35
C GLY A 81 -13.36 -0.30 -13.33
N SER A 82 -14.66 -0.08 -13.55
CA SER A 82 -15.68 -1.14 -13.65
C SER A 82 -15.92 -1.63 -15.09
N LYS A 83 -15.09 -1.20 -16.05
CA LYS A 83 -15.19 -1.51 -17.48
C LYS A 83 -16.53 -1.14 -18.13
N ASN A 84 -17.26 -0.19 -17.56
CA ASN A 84 -18.48 0.36 -18.17
C ASN A 84 -18.13 1.44 -19.20
N LEU A 85 -17.57 1.00 -20.34
CA LEU A 85 -17.01 1.88 -21.37
C LEU A 85 -18.08 2.73 -22.07
N VAL A 86 -19.27 2.17 -22.30
CA VAL A 86 -20.38 2.88 -22.95
C VAL A 86 -20.78 4.12 -22.15
N SER A 87 -20.89 3.99 -20.83
CA SER A 87 -21.26 5.13 -19.97
C SER A 87 -20.10 6.11 -19.81
N ALA A 88 -18.87 5.60 -19.72
CA ALA A 88 -17.67 6.43 -19.61
C ALA A 88 -17.49 7.34 -20.83
N GLY A 89 -17.54 6.78 -22.04
CA GLY A 89 -17.38 7.54 -23.29
C GLY A 89 -18.46 8.61 -23.48
N LYS A 90 -19.73 8.26 -23.21
CA LYS A 90 -20.84 9.23 -23.22
C LYS A 90 -20.58 10.39 -22.27
N LEU A 91 -20.08 10.09 -21.08
CA LEU A 91 -19.86 11.10 -20.04
C LEU A 91 -18.66 12.00 -20.37
N CYS A 92 -17.57 11.45 -20.94
CA CYS A 92 -16.43 12.24 -21.43
C CYS A 92 -16.86 13.32 -22.42
N GLU A 93 -17.68 12.96 -23.42
CA GLU A 93 -18.18 13.92 -24.41
C GLU A 93 -19.17 14.92 -23.79
N GLN A 94 -20.07 14.46 -22.91
CA GLN A 94 -21.06 15.32 -22.26
C GLN A 94 -20.42 16.47 -21.47
N VAL A 95 -19.30 16.21 -20.80
CA VAL A 95 -18.69 17.17 -19.85
C VAL A 95 -17.54 17.98 -20.46
N LYS A 96 -17.25 17.80 -21.75
CA LYS A 96 -16.16 18.46 -22.47
C LYS A 96 -16.22 19.98 -22.39
N THR A 97 -17.42 20.56 -22.47
CA THR A 97 -17.63 22.01 -22.38
C THR A 97 -17.57 22.54 -20.94
N LEU A 98 -17.57 21.67 -19.93
CA LEU A 98 -17.44 22.08 -18.52
C LEU A 98 -15.97 22.31 -18.11
N ALA A 99 -15.01 21.76 -18.87
CA ALA A 99 -13.59 21.94 -18.63
C ALA A 99 -13.11 23.30 -19.14
N GLN A 100 -12.91 24.26 -18.23
CA GLN A 100 -12.60 25.64 -18.57
C GLN A 100 -11.11 25.97 -18.39
N SER A 101 -10.51 25.56 -17.26
CA SER A 101 -9.08 25.76 -17.01
C SER A 101 -8.21 24.73 -17.75
N SER A 102 -6.92 25.05 -17.95
CA SER A 102 -5.96 24.13 -18.58
C SER A 102 -5.86 22.81 -17.79
N ASN A 103 -5.72 22.88 -16.46
CA ASN A 103 -5.69 21.70 -15.60
C ASN A 103 -6.95 20.83 -15.75
N GLN A 104 -8.15 21.43 -15.73
CA GLN A 104 -9.41 20.70 -15.93
C GLN A 104 -9.50 20.02 -17.30
N LYS A 105 -9.05 20.71 -18.35
CA LYS A 105 -9.02 20.18 -19.72
C LYS A 105 -8.05 19.01 -19.82
N ALA A 106 -6.87 19.11 -19.19
CA ALA A 106 -5.90 18.03 -19.13
C ALA A 106 -6.44 16.83 -18.34
N GLU A 107 -7.03 17.02 -17.16
CA GLU A 107 -7.63 15.92 -16.37
C GLU A 107 -8.72 15.17 -17.16
N LEU A 108 -9.61 15.88 -17.84
CA LEU A 108 -10.61 15.27 -18.71
C LEU A 108 -9.95 14.55 -19.91
N GLY A 109 -8.91 15.15 -20.49
CA GLY A 109 -8.12 14.56 -21.57
C GLY A 109 -7.49 13.23 -21.15
N VAL A 110 -6.92 13.14 -19.95
CA VAL A 110 -6.38 11.88 -19.40
C VAL A 110 -7.45 10.80 -19.29
N LEU A 111 -8.62 11.12 -18.73
CA LEU A 111 -9.70 10.12 -18.60
C LEU A 111 -10.30 9.72 -19.96
N THR A 112 -10.37 10.64 -20.91
CA THR A 112 -10.79 10.36 -22.30
C THR A 112 -9.76 9.48 -23.00
N GLY A 113 -8.48 9.74 -22.80
CA GLY A 113 -7.39 8.88 -23.30
C GLY A 113 -7.47 7.48 -22.70
N ARG A 114 -7.72 7.37 -21.39
CA ARG A 114 -7.94 6.08 -20.73
C ARG A 114 -9.16 5.35 -21.28
N TYR A 115 -10.27 6.04 -21.50
CA TYR A 115 -11.43 5.46 -22.18
C TYR A 115 -11.07 4.83 -23.53
N PHE A 116 -10.32 5.55 -24.38
CA PHE A 116 -9.87 5.01 -25.66
C PHE A 116 -8.91 3.83 -25.51
N TYR A 117 -8.00 3.89 -24.53
CA TYR A 117 -7.07 2.79 -24.24
C TYR A 117 -7.83 1.51 -23.87
N GLU A 118 -8.76 1.60 -22.91
CA GLU A 118 -9.58 0.46 -22.46
C GLU A 118 -10.52 -0.04 -23.56
N SER A 119 -10.84 0.80 -24.55
CA SER A 119 -11.63 0.45 -25.74
C SER A 119 -10.78 -0.15 -26.88
N GLY A 120 -9.46 -0.28 -26.71
CA GLY A 120 -8.52 -0.75 -27.74
C GLY A 120 -8.20 0.28 -28.84
N GLU A 121 -8.66 1.52 -28.70
CA GLU A 121 -8.46 2.61 -29.67
C GLU A 121 -7.16 3.37 -29.39
N PHE A 122 -6.02 2.68 -29.43
CA PHE A 122 -4.72 3.16 -28.97
C PHE A 122 -4.25 4.47 -29.60
N GLN A 123 -4.49 4.67 -30.90
CA GLN A 123 -4.12 5.93 -31.57
C GLN A 123 -4.92 7.14 -31.05
N LYS A 124 -6.19 6.92 -30.69
CA LYS A 124 -7.01 7.98 -30.07
C LYS A 124 -6.55 8.23 -28.63
N ALA A 125 -6.18 7.18 -27.90
CA ALA A 125 -5.61 7.29 -26.56
C ALA A 125 -4.33 8.13 -26.57
N ARG A 126 -3.38 7.80 -27.45
CA ARG A 126 -2.13 8.55 -27.66
C ARG A 126 -2.39 10.03 -27.88
N LYS A 127 -3.29 10.36 -28.82
CA LYS A 127 -3.64 11.75 -29.13
C LYS A 127 -4.17 12.48 -27.89
N GLN A 128 -5.04 11.85 -27.10
CA GLN A 128 -5.57 12.47 -25.89
C GLN A 128 -4.50 12.69 -24.81
N TYR A 129 -3.62 11.72 -24.60
CA TYR A 129 -2.54 11.87 -23.61
C TYR A 129 -1.55 12.97 -23.99
N LEU A 130 -1.12 13.03 -25.25
CA LEU A 130 -0.25 14.10 -25.74
C LEU A 130 -0.93 15.47 -25.65
N MET A 131 -2.19 15.58 -26.05
CA MET A 131 -2.96 16.83 -25.89
C MET A 131 -3.08 17.24 -24.41
N ALA A 132 -3.25 16.30 -23.49
CA ALA A 132 -3.31 16.58 -22.06
C ALA A 132 -1.97 17.09 -21.53
N ILE A 133 -0.85 16.48 -21.97
CA ILE A 133 0.52 16.92 -21.64
C ILE A 133 0.79 18.35 -22.16
N ASP A 134 0.42 18.63 -23.41
CA ASP A 134 0.60 19.97 -24.00
C ASP A 134 -0.27 21.01 -23.30
N THR A 135 -1.47 20.63 -22.87
CA THR A 135 -2.42 21.52 -22.20
C THR A 135 -2.00 21.86 -20.78
N ASP A 136 -1.50 20.88 -20.02
CA ASP A 136 -0.98 21.05 -18.66
C ASP A 136 0.30 20.21 -18.50
N PRO A 137 1.48 20.81 -18.76
CA PRO A 137 2.76 20.11 -18.64
C PRO A 137 3.10 19.62 -17.23
N MET A 138 2.38 20.08 -16.19
CA MET A 138 2.52 19.63 -14.80
C MET A 138 1.49 18.56 -14.41
N ASN A 139 0.79 17.97 -15.38
CA ASN A 139 -0.14 16.88 -15.12
C ASN A 139 0.57 15.52 -15.10
N TYR A 140 1.03 15.08 -13.92
CA TYR A 140 1.69 13.79 -13.72
C TYR A 140 0.93 12.61 -14.34
N LYS A 141 -0.41 12.59 -14.18
CA LYS A 141 -1.27 11.48 -14.65
C LYS A 141 -1.26 11.36 -16.18
N ALA A 142 -1.12 12.46 -16.90
CA ALA A 142 -1.06 12.44 -18.36
C ALA A 142 0.18 11.70 -18.86
N TYR A 143 1.34 11.99 -18.26
CA TYR A 143 2.58 11.27 -18.56
C TYR A 143 2.50 9.80 -18.14
N ASP A 144 1.98 9.49 -16.94
CA ASP A 144 1.91 8.12 -16.46
C ASP A 144 1.02 7.24 -17.35
N HIS A 145 -0.16 7.74 -17.77
CA HIS A 145 -1.01 7.02 -18.72
C HIS A 145 -0.40 6.91 -20.12
N TYR A 146 0.38 7.91 -20.54
CA TYR A 146 1.11 7.83 -21.80
C TYR A 146 2.18 6.73 -21.75
N VAL A 147 2.93 6.62 -20.65
CA VAL A 147 3.90 5.54 -20.44
C VAL A 147 3.22 4.16 -20.44
N ILE A 148 2.04 4.03 -19.82
CA ILE A 148 1.26 2.78 -19.87
C ILE A 148 0.93 2.39 -21.32
N LEU A 149 0.53 3.35 -22.15
CA LEU A 149 0.27 3.11 -23.57
C LEU A 149 1.54 2.69 -24.31
N LEU A 150 2.66 3.40 -24.10
CA LEU A 150 3.93 3.07 -24.74
C LEU A 150 4.43 1.68 -24.36
N LYS A 151 4.23 1.26 -23.10
CA LYS A 151 4.50 -0.11 -22.64
C LYS A 151 3.66 -1.15 -23.38
N HIS A 152 2.37 -0.87 -23.58
CA HIS A 152 1.47 -1.76 -24.34
C HIS A 152 1.90 -1.88 -25.81
N GLU A 153 2.40 -0.80 -26.40
CA GLU A 153 2.93 -0.80 -27.78
C GLU A 153 4.40 -1.27 -27.86
N GLU A 154 4.97 -1.76 -26.76
CA GLU A 154 6.37 -2.20 -26.64
C GLU A 154 7.41 -1.13 -27.04
N ASN A 155 7.01 0.14 -27.07
CA ASN A 155 7.90 1.27 -27.34
C ASN A 155 8.61 1.72 -26.04
N TYR A 156 9.47 0.83 -25.53
CA TYR A 156 10.16 1.04 -24.26
C TYR A 156 11.17 2.18 -24.29
N ALA A 157 11.79 2.46 -25.45
CA ALA A 157 12.75 3.54 -25.59
C ALA A 157 12.10 4.92 -25.36
N GLU A 158 10.93 5.16 -25.99
CA GLU A 158 10.16 6.38 -25.74
C GLU A 158 9.64 6.42 -24.30
N ALA A 159 9.17 5.29 -23.77
CA ALA A 159 8.68 5.22 -22.38
C ALA A 159 9.76 5.60 -21.35
N ILE A 160 11.01 5.19 -21.56
CA ILE A 160 12.15 5.56 -20.71
C ILE A 160 12.39 7.07 -20.80
N SER A 161 12.45 7.64 -22.01
CA SER A 161 12.65 9.09 -22.18
C SER A 161 11.56 9.92 -21.50
N ILE A 162 10.31 9.46 -21.55
CA ILE A 162 9.21 10.10 -20.83
C ILE A 162 9.39 10.00 -19.32
N ARG A 163 9.78 8.84 -18.78
CA ARG A 163 10.04 8.68 -17.34
C ARG A 163 11.22 9.54 -16.86
N GLU A 164 12.28 9.69 -17.65
CA GLU A 164 13.39 10.59 -17.37
C GLU A 164 12.91 12.05 -17.27
N LYS A 165 12.06 12.49 -18.22
CA LYS A 165 11.42 13.81 -18.15
C LYS A 165 10.56 13.95 -16.89
N MET A 166 9.84 12.90 -16.48
CA MET A 166 9.02 12.92 -15.26
C MET A 166 9.85 13.08 -13.98
N ILE A 167 11.08 12.58 -13.92
CA ILE A 167 11.97 12.80 -12.75
C ILE A 167 12.27 14.28 -12.56
N THR A 168 12.47 15.03 -13.66
CA THR A 168 12.74 16.47 -13.62
C THR A 168 11.49 17.29 -13.33
N LEU A 169 10.36 16.93 -13.94
CA LEU A 169 9.10 17.69 -13.78
C LEU A 169 8.41 17.42 -12.45
N PHE A 170 8.54 16.21 -11.90
CA PHE A 170 7.81 15.75 -10.72
C PHE A 170 8.77 15.15 -9.67
N PRO A 171 9.65 15.96 -9.07
CA PRO A 171 10.65 15.50 -8.11
C PRO A 171 10.03 14.82 -6.88
N GLU A 172 8.76 15.13 -6.55
CA GLU A 172 7.98 14.53 -5.48
C GLU A 172 7.52 13.09 -5.77
N PHE A 173 7.58 12.65 -7.03
CA PHE A 173 7.25 11.29 -7.48
C PHE A 173 8.44 10.61 -8.17
N LYS A 174 9.66 11.12 -7.94
CA LYS A 174 10.87 10.65 -8.63
C LYS A 174 11.09 9.15 -8.44
N GLU A 175 10.79 8.62 -7.25
CA GLU A 175 10.93 7.21 -6.90
C GLU A 175 10.08 6.30 -7.77
N HIS A 176 8.85 6.71 -8.07
CA HIS A 176 7.97 6.00 -9.01
C HIS A 176 8.54 5.98 -10.43
N SER A 177 9.11 7.10 -10.88
CA SER A 177 9.66 7.20 -12.23
C SER A 177 10.96 6.41 -12.39
N VAL A 178 11.84 6.43 -11.40
CA VAL A 178 13.09 5.65 -11.38
C VAL A 178 12.79 4.15 -11.36
N TYR A 179 11.85 3.70 -10.53
CA TYR A 179 11.39 2.29 -10.56
C TYR A 179 10.77 1.92 -11.91
N GLY A 180 9.95 2.81 -12.48
CA GLY A 180 9.39 2.62 -13.82
C GLY A 180 10.45 2.41 -14.90
N ILE A 181 11.56 3.17 -14.87
CA ILE A 181 12.70 2.98 -15.77
C ILE A 181 13.36 1.61 -15.56
N ALA A 182 13.53 1.17 -14.30
CA ALA A 182 14.07 -0.15 -14.01
C ALA A 182 13.23 -1.28 -14.64
N SER A 183 11.89 -1.22 -14.49
CA SER A 183 10.97 -2.17 -15.11
C SER A 183 11.03 -2.13 -16.64
N LEU A 184 11.18 -0.95 -17.24
CA LEU A 184 11.33 -0.80 -18.70
C LEU A 184 12.65 -1.41 -19.21
N TYR A 185 13.76 -1.23 -18.49
CA TYR A 185 15.01 -1.91 -18.83
C TYR A 185 14.93 -3.43 -18.65
N SER A 186 14.13 -3.91 -17.69
CA SER A 186 13.82 -5.35 -17.62
C SER A 186 13.15 -5.84 -18.89
N LYS A 187 12.12 -5.12 -19.38
CA LYS A 187 11.44 -5.48 -20.64
C LYS A 187 12.34 -5.47 -21.87
N LEU A 188 13.39 -4.65 -21.85
CA LEU A 188 14.44 -4.63 -22.88
C LEU A 188 15.52 -5.71 -22.70
N ASN A 189 15.43 -6.54 -21.64
CA ASN A 189 16.45 -7.50 -21.20
C ASN A 189 17.82 -6.84 -20.94
N GLU A 190 17.83 -5.56 -20.59
CA GLU A 190 19.02 -4.75 -20.28
C GLU A 190 19.34 -4.88 -18.79
N GLN A 191 19.80 -6.06 -18.40
CA GLN A 191 19.91 -6.55 -17.02
C GLN A 191 20.68 -5.61 -16.08
N GLU A 192 21.85 -5.12 -16.50
CA GLU A 192 22.69 -4.23 -15.70
C GLU A 192 22.03 -2.86 -15.46
N LYS A 193 21.39 -2.30 -16.49
CA LYS A 193 20.69 -1.01 -16.38
C LYS A 193 19.46 -1.16 -15.49
N ALA A 194 18.69 -2.22 -15.67
CA ALA A 194 17.51 -2.51 -14.85
C ALA A 194 17.87 -2.58 -13.36
N VAL A 195 18.91 -3.35 -13.02
CA VAL A 195 19.40 -3.48 -11.64
C VAL A 195 19.98 -2.17 -11.10
N THR A 196 20.69 -1.40 -11.93
CA THR A 196 21.21 -0.08 -11.53
C THR A 196 20.08 0.87 -11.13
N PHE A 197 19.06 1.02 -11.97
CA PHE A 197 17.91 1.88 -11.68
C PHE A 197 17.08 1.34 -10.51
N LEU A 198 16.94 0.01 -10.38
CA LEU A 198 16.24 -0.59 -9.27
C LEU A 198 16.94 -0.34 -7.94
N ASN A 199 18.28 -0.44 -7.90
CA ASN A 199 19.06 -0.06 -6.73
C ASN A 199 18.90 1.43 -6.40
N THR A 200 18.92 2.30 -7.40
CA THR A 200 18.65 3.74 -7.20
C THR A 200 17.25 3.96 -6.62
N ALA A 201 16.22 3.27 -7.12
CA ALA A 201 14.84 3.35 -6.63
C ALA A 201 14.75 2.97 -5.15
N LEU A 202 15.46 1.90 -4.74
CA LEU A 202 15.54 1.50 -3.35
C LEU A 202 16.21 2.56 -2.46
N GLN A 203 17.34 3.11 -2.90
CA GLN A 203 18.09 4.11 -2.14
C GLN A 203 17.29 5.40 -1.91
N ILE A 204 16.47 5.81 -2.89
CA ILE A 204 15.58 6.97 -2.73
C ILE A 204 14.29 6.66 -1.98
N GLY A 205 14.08 5.40 -1.57
CA GLY A 205 12.99 4.98 -0.70
C GLY A 205 11.71 4.55 -1.39
N TYR A 206 11.79 3.99 -2.60
CA TYR A 206 10.63 3.41 -3.27
C TYR A 206 10.01 2.27 -2.42
N PRO A 207 8.73 2.37 -2.01
CA PRO A 207 8.17 1.50 -0.97
C PRO A 207 7.66 0.15 -1.47
N PHE A 208 7.47 -0.01 -2.79
CA PHE A 208 6.87 -1.20 -3.38
C PHE A 208 7.91 -1.96 -4.21
N PHE A 209 7.95 -3.28 -4.11
CA PHE A 209 8.74 -4.09 -5.02
C PHE A 209 7.88 -5.23 -5.52
N ASN A 210 7.65 -5.30 -6.83
CA ASN A 210 6.90 -6.37 -7.45
C ASN A 210 7.84 -7.20 -8.32
N HIS A 211 8.04 -8.47 -7.96
CA HIS A 211 8.88 -9.40 -8.72
C HIS A 211 8.41 -9.55 -10.17
N ASP A 212 7.10 -9.44 -10.43
CA ASP A 212 6.53 -9.63 -11.76
C ASP A 212 6.99 -8.58 -12.77
N ASP A 213 7.35 -7.37 -12.29
CA ASP A 213 7.85 -6.28 -13.13
C ASP A 213 9.24 -6.59 -13.73
N PHE A 214 9.92 -7.61 -13.21
CA PHE A 214 11.28 -8.00 -13.56
C PHE A 214 11.40 -9.44 -14.09
N ASN A 215 10.27 -10.05 -14.48
CA ASN A 215 10.20 -11.42 -14.97
C ASN A 215 11.15 -11.70 -16.16
N ASP A 216 11.40 -10.70 -17.00
CA ASP A 216 12.25 -10.84 -18.18
C ASP A 216 13.74 -11.00 -17.83
N ILE A 217 14.18 -10.48 -16.67
CA ILE A 217 15.57 -10.55 -16.20
C ILE A 217 15.74 -11.46 -14.99
N LYS A 218 14.67 -12.12 -14.52
CA LYS A 218 14.65 -12.85 -13.24
C LYS A 218 15.75 -13.91 -13.12
N ASN A 219 16.12 -14.51 -14.25
CA ASN A 219 17.13 -15.56 -14.31
C ASN A 219 18.57 -15.04 -14.42
N SER A 220 18.76 -13.74 -14.63
CA SER A 220 20.10 -13.16 -14.80
C SER A 220 20.91 -13.18 -13.51
N THR A 221 22.22 -13.40 -13.63
CA THR A 221 23.14 -13.39 -12.47
C THR A 221 23.11 -12.03 -11.75
N VAL A 222 23.03 -10.93 -12.50
CA VAL A 222 23.02 -9.56 -11.95
C VAL A 222 21.75 -9.33 -11.13
N TYR A 223 20.58 -9.70 -11.65
CA TYR A 223 19.33 -9.58 -10.90
C TYR A 223 19.29 -10.55 -9.72
N LYS A 224 19.67 -11.82 -9.89
CA LYS A 224 19.80 -12.77 -8.76
C LYS A 224 20.74 -12.26 -7.68
N THR A 225 21.85 -11.61 -8.04
CA THR A 225 22.80 -11.00 -7.09
C THR A 225 22.22 -9.77 -6.41
N PHE A 226 21.56 -8.90 -7.16
CA PHE A 226 20.86 -7.74 -6.63
C PHE A 226 19.79 -8.16 -5.62
N LEU A 227 19.00 -9.17 -5.95
CA LEU A 227 18.04 -9.76 -5.04
C LEU A 227 18.79 -10.30 -3.81
N LYS A 228 19.78 -11.20 -3.95
CA LYS A 228 20.57 -11.66 -2.79
C LYS A 228 21.10 -10.53 -1.88
N LYS A 229 21.40 -9.36 -2.45
CA LYS A 229 21.87 -8.17 -1.73
C LYS A 229 20.77 -7.37 -1.03
N TYR A 230 19.59 -7.23 -1.65
CA TYR A 230 18.53 -6.30 -1.20
C TYR A 230 17.17 -6.96 -0.92
N PHE A 231 16.86 -8.09 -1.55
CA PHE A 231 15.60 -8.80 -1.47
C PHE A 231 15.83 -10.31 -1.46
N PHE A 232 15.50 -11.00 -0.39
CA PHE A 232 15.68 -12.46 -0.37
C PHE A 232 14.63 -13.13 -1.29
N VAL A 233 14.96 -13.41 -2.57
CA VAL A 233 14.04 -13.99 -3.60
C VAL A 233 14.06 -15.50 -3.67
N VAL A 234 12.84 -16.05 -3.75
CA VAL A 234 12.36 -17.40 -3.37
C VAL A 234 12.77 -18.52 -4.32
N GLU A 235 13.49 -18.25 -5.40
CA GLU A 235 13.86 -19.31 -6.34
C GLU A 235 15.19 -19.97 -5.93
N ASP A 236 15.14 -20.81 -4.89
CA ASP A 236 15.88 -22.07 -5.02
C ASP A 236 15.03 -22.94 -5.94
N GLU A 237 15.46 -23.11 -7.19
CA GLU A 237 14.78 -23.95 -8.18
C GLU A 237 14.63 -25.41 -7.70
N ASN A 238 15.32 -25.79 -6.61
CA ASN A 238 15.22 -27.07 -5.92
C ASN A 238 14.35 -27.05 -4.66
N TYR A 239 13.79 -25.90 -4.26
CA TYR A 239 12.87 -25.85 -3.13
C TYR A 239 11.49 -26.32 -3.57
N HIS A 240 11.14 -27.49 -3.07
CA HIS A 240 9.89 -28.20 -3.32
C HIS A 240 9.00 -28.09 -2.08
N PRO A 241 7.97 -27.21 -2.07
CA PRO A 241 7.08 -27.00 -0.93
C PRO A 241 6.45 -28.29 -0.36
N GLU A 242 6.27 -29.29 -1.23
CA GLU A 242 5.79 -30.63 -0.91
C GLU A 242 6.69 -31.43 0.03
N ASN A 243 7.97 -31.06 0.16
CA ASN A 243 8.92 -31.71 1.06
C ASN A 243 8.92 -31.12 2.48
N THR A 244 8.21 -30.01 2.69
CA THR A 244 8.16 -29.35 3.99
C THR A 244 7.18 -30.06 4.90
N LEU A 245 7.71 -30.71 5.95
CA LEU A 245 6.91 -31.47 6.93
C LEU A 245 6.01 -30.53 7.75
N GLU A 246 4.84 -31.03 8.15
CA GLU A 246 3.91 -30.33 9.04
C GLU A 246 4.55 -29.99 10.40
N SER A 247 5.47 -30.84 10.87
CA SER A 247 6.29 -30.57 12.07
C SER A 247 7.23 -29.36 11.94
N GLU A 248 7.41 -28.80 10.74
CA GLU A 248 8.16 -27.55 10.50
C GLU A 248 7.27 -26.29 10.47
N MET A 249 6.02 -26.41 10.95
CA MET A 249 5.05 -25.30 11.05
C MET A 249 4.78 -24.88 12.49
N ASN A 250 5.75 -25.11 13.38
CA ASN A 250 5.65 -24.69 14.78
C ASN A 250 6.11 -23.25 14.95
N TYR A 251 5.16 -22.39 15.30
CA TYR A 251 5.33 -20.95 15.40
C TYR A 251 4.84 -20.42 16.73
N PHE A 252 5.44 -19.30 17.13
CA PHE A 252 5.13 -18.57 18.35
C PHE A 252 4.88 -17.10 18.02
N VAL A 253 4.02 -16.45 18.79
CA VAL A 253 3.94 -15.00 18.86
C VAL A 253 5.02 -14.52 19.83
N LEU A 254 5.85 -13.58 19.37
CA LEU A 254 6.85 -12.91 20.18
C LEU A 254 6.21 -11.69 20.86
N GLU A 255 6.06 -11.79 22.18
CA GLU A 255 5.49 -10.73 23.01
C GLU A 255 6.48 -10.23 24.06
N ARG A 256 6.21 -9.03 24.58
CA ARG A 256 6.93 -8.54 25.75
C ARG A 256 6.43 -9.26 26.99
N GLU A 257 7.35 -9.71 27.82
CA GLU A 257 7.02 -10.23 29.15
C GLU A 257 6.31 -9.15 29.99
N ASN A 258 5.18 -9.51 30.61
CA ASN A 258 4.39 -8.58 31.40
C ASN A 258 5.07 -8.30 32.76
N ASN A 259 6.01 -7.36 32.76
CA ASN A 259 6.75 -6.95 33.95
C ASN A 259 6.84 -5.42 34.06
N ASP A 260 6.41 -4.89 35.20
CA ASP A 260 6.38 -3.46 35.50
C ASP A 260 7.77 -2.81 35.57
N SER A 261 8.82 -3.61 35.84
CA SER A 261 10.20 -3.13 35.88
C SER A 261 10.87 -3.13 34.52
N TYR A 262 10.24 -3.71 33.49
CA TYR A 262 10.78 -3.73 32.14
C TYR A 262 10.17 -2.56 31.36
N PRO A 263 10.96 -1.52 31.04
CA PRO A 263 10.43 -0.31 30.44
C PRO A 263 9.98 -0.56 29.00
N LEU A 264 8.93 0.17 28.60
CA LEU A 264 8.66 0.42 27.19
C LEU A 264 9.72 1.36 26.63
N LEU A 265 9.96 1.27 25.32
CA LEU A 265 10.87 2.18 24.63
C LEU A 265 10.08 3.15 23.75
N ALA A 266 10.67 4.34 23.57
CA ALA A 266 10.16 5.38 22.68
C ALA A 266 11.29 5.93 21.82
N CYS A 267 10.93 6.54 20.69
CA CYS A 267 11.82 7.33 19.85
C CYS A 267 11.36 8.80 19.88
N ASP A 268 12.29 9.74 19.75
CA ASP A 268 12.02 11.17 19.90
C ASP A 268 11.30 11.84 18.72
N ASP A 269 11.22 11.17 17.56
CA ASP A 269 10.74 11.79 16.32
C ASP A 269 9.71 10.90 15.56
N ASP A 270 8.93 11.54 14.69
CA ASP A 270 8.15 10.91 13.59
C ASP A 270 9.01 10.04 12.65
N THR A 271 10.34 10.06 12.82
CA THR A 271 11.32 9.28 12.06
C THR A 271 11.08 7.78 12.12
N TYR A 272 10.56 7.22 13.23
CA TYR A 272 10.25 5.79 13.28
C TYR A 272 9.17 5.39 12.26
N PHE A 273 8.08 6.16 12.20
CA PHE A 273 6.98 5.88 11.25
C PHE A 273 7.40 6.19 9.81
N LEU A 274 8.09 7.32 9.59
CA LEU A 274 8.54 7.75 8.26
C LEU A 274 9.67 6.88 7.67
N ARG A 275 10.51 6.27 8.52
CA ARG A 275 11.70 5.52 8.09
C ARG A 275 11.56 4.02 8.24
N ILE A 276 10.76 3.51 9.18
CA ILE A 276 10.76 2.08 9.56
C ILE A 276 9.43 1.36 9.32
N LYS A 277 8.33 1.83 9.90
CA LYS A 277 7.07 1.06 9.98
C LYS A 277 6.50 0.64 8.62
N ASP A 278 6.55 1.53 7.63
CA ASP A 278 5.98 1.30 6.30
C ASP A 278 7.03 0.93 5.25
N ARG A 279 8.31 0.81 5.65
CA ARG A 279 9.37 0.37 4.75
C ARG A 279 9.49 -1.15 4.77
N SER A 280 9.48 -1.71 3.57
CA SER A 280 9.75 -3.12 3.31
C SER A 280 11.23 -3.49 3.54
N LEU A 281 12.14 -2.51 3.51
CA LEU A 281 13.57 -2.69 3.75
C LEU A 281 14.24 -1.42 4.30
N ILE A 282 15.22 -1.63 5.18
CA ILE A 282 16.15 -0.62 5.69
C ILE A 282 17.50 -1.31 5.76
N ALA A 283 18.57 -0.75 5.17
CA ALA A 283 19.89 -1.33 5.35
C ALA A 283 20.43 -0.95 6.74
N ALA A 284 21.08 -1.91 7.44
CA ALA A 284 21.65 -1.69 8.77
C ALA A 284 22.67 -0.53 8.84
N SER A 285 23.29 -0.17 7.71
CA SER A 285 24.30 0.89 7.61
C SER A 285 23.73 2.31 7.49
N ASP A 286 22.45 2.45 7.17
CA ASP A 286 21.91 3.73 6.68
C ASP A 286 21.34 4.59 7.82
N VAL A 287 21.02 3.96 8.96
CA VAL A 287 20.35 4.60 10.08
C VAL A 287 20.74 3.92 11.40
N GLU A 288 21.14 4.71 12.39
CA GLU A 288 21.15 4.31 13.80
C GLU A 288 19.90 4.88 14.50
N MET A 289 19.22 4.05 15.28
CA MET A 289 18.04 4.46 16.05
C MET A 289 18.42 5.00 17.42
N LYS A 290 17.90 6.18 17.74
CA LYS A 290 18.05 6.78 19.07
C LYS A 290 16.76 6.59 19.83
N LEU A 291 16.81 5.73 20.83
CA LEU A 291 15.70 5.34 21.67
C LEU A 291 15.89 5.90 23.08
N ARG A 292 14.80 5.94 23.84
CA ARG A 292 14.76 6.32 25.25
C ARG A 292 13.68 5.52 25.98
N ILE A 293 13.65 5.67 27.30
CA ILE A 293 12.55 5.12 28.11
C ILE A 293 11.24 5.81 27.73
N GLY A 294 10.25 4.99 27.35
CA GLY A 294 8.91 5.40 26.97
C GLY A 294 7.94 5.43 28.15
N ALA A 295 6.80 6.08 27.96
CA ALA A 295 5.73 6.11 28.95
C ALA A 295 4.89 4.81 28.90
N PRO A 296 4.42 4.28 30.05
CA PRO A 296 4.69 4.78 31.41
C PRO A 296 6.12 4.45 31.86
N VAL A 297 6.81 5.43 32.45
CA VAL A 297 8.20 5.28 32.92
C VAL A 297 8.21 4.59 34.30
N PRO A 298 8.82 3.41 34.46
CA PRO A 298 8.88 2.75 35.76
C PRO A 298 9.76 3.53 36.76
N LYS A 299 9.38 3.51 38.05
CA LYS A 299 10.19 4.13 39.12
C LYS A 299 11.57 3.48 39.27
N LYS A 300 11.63 2.17 39.03
CA LYS A 300 12.85 1.38 38.93
C LYS A 300 12.70 0.52 37.68
N TYR A 301 13.68 0.58 36.80
CA TYR A 301 13.65 -0.14 35.54
C TYR A 301 14.91 -0.99 35.36
N THR A 302 14.79 -2.03 34.56
CA THR A 302 15.91 -2.88 34.14
C THR A 302 15.80 -3.05 32.63
N LEU A 303 16.86 -2.69 31.90
CA LEU A 303 16.96 -3.04 30.49
C LEU A 303 17.26 -4.53 30.36
N VAL A 304 16.54 -5.19 29.47
CA VAL A 304 16.48 -6.65 29.31
C VAL A 304 16.71 -7.02 27.86
N ASP A 305 16.69 -8.30 27.53
CA ASP A 305 17.05 -8.75 26.19
C ASP A 305 16.02 -8.39 25.11
N TYR A 306 14.76 -8.18 25.50
CA TYR A 306 13.67 -7.78 24.62
C TYR A 306 12.84 -6.64 25.19
N HIS A 307 12.56 -5.65 24.36
CA HIS A 307 11.65 -4.55 24.64
C HIS A 307 10.71 -4.30 23.46
N SER A 308 9.59 -3.63 23.73
CA SER A 308 8.68 -3.14 22.71
C SER A 308 8.83 -1.63 22.50
N LEU A 309 9.24 -1.27 21.29
CA LEU A 309 8.72 -0.16 20.48
C LEU A 309 7.57 -0.78 19.64
N PRO A 310 6.75 -0.12 18.79
CA PRO A 310 5.80 -0.88 17.96
C PRO A 310 6.45 -2.04 17.18
N ALA A 311 7.78 -1.99 16.94
CA ALA A 311 8.59 -3.14 16.57
C ALA A 311 9.47 -3.67 17.73
N PRO A 312 9.83 -4.97 17.70
CA PRO A 312 10.80 -5.59 18.58
C PRO A 312 12.13 -4.85 18.67
N VAL A 313 12.59 -4.59 19.90
CA VAL A 313 13.96 -4.13 20.19
C VAL A 313 14.66 -5.23 20.95
N VAL A 314 15.78 -5.72 20.43
CA VAL A 314 16.50 -6.87 20.96
C VAL A 314 17.94 -6.54 21.33
N SER A 315 18.46 -7.19 22.36
CA SER A 315 19.86 -7.04 22.75
C SER A 315 20.81 -7.73 21.77
N GLN A 316 22.08 -7.36 21.86
CA GLN A 316 23.19 -8.04 21.17
C GLN A 316 23.21 -9.56 21.43
N ARG A 317 22.72 -10.02 22.59
CA ARG A 317 22.69 -11.46 22.93
C ARG A 317 21.67 -12.21 22.08
N ILE A 318 20.44 -11.68 21.97
CA ILE A 318 19.42 -12.25 21.08
C ILE A 318 19.88 -12.16 19.63
N LYS A 319 20.44 -11.02 19.20
CA LYS A 319 21.01 -10.88 17.85
C LYS A 319 22.02 -11.99 17.55
N LYS A 320 22.97 -12.24 18.46
CA LYS A 320 23.98 -13.30 18.30
C LYS A 320 23.38 -14.71 18.26
N ALA A 321 22.29 -14.97 18.97
CA ALA A 321 21.59 -16.25 18.91
C ALA A 321 20.91 -16.45 17.54
N ILE A 322 20.29 -15.40 17.01
CA ILE A 322 19.62 -15.44 15.70
C ILE A 322 20.65 -15.52 14.55
N ASP A 323 21.76 -14.76 14.63
CA ASP A 323 22.82 -14.75 13.61
C ASP A 323 23.44 -16.15 13.36
N GLN A 324 23.35 -17.07 14.32
CA GLN A 324 23.84 -18.44 14.19
C GLN A 324 23.03 -19.29 13.21
N LEU A 325 21.78 -18.92 12.92
CA LEU A 325 20.83 -19.77 12.19
C LEU A 325 20.74 -19.47 10.70
N SER A 326 21.66 -18.68 10.13
CA SER A 326 21.68 -18.32 8.69
C SER A 326 20.31 -17.90 8.15
N VAL A 327 19.51 -17.25 8.99
CA VAL A 327 18.18 -16.76 8.62
C VAL A 327 18.26 -15.43 7.88
N CYS A 328 17.24 -15.16 7.08
CA CYS A 328 17.10 -13.96 6.29
C CYS A 328 15.71 -13.34 6.50
N ASN A 329 15.36 -12.29 5.73
CA ASN A 329 14.14 -11.48 5.93
C ASN A 329 14.06 -10.76 7.28
N ILE A 330 15.21 -10.60 7.94
CA ILE A 330 15.36 -9.78 9.13
C ILE A 330 16.49 -8.78 8.91
N ASN A 331 16.38 -7.62 9.54
CA ASN A 331 17.46 -6.67 9.65
C ASN A 331 17.60 -6.18 11.09
N PHE A 332 18.84 -6.06 11.55
CA PHE A 332 19.17 -5.50 12.86
C PHE A 332 19.65 -4.08 12.67
N ILE A 333 18.75 -3.12 12.90
CA ILE A 333 19.07 -1.70 12.82
C ILE A 333 19.73 -1.32 14.14
N PRO A 334 20.99 -0.85 14.14
CA PRO A 334 21.68 -0.45 15.37
C PRO A 334 20.85 0.56 16.15
N ALA A 335 20.73 0.37 17.46
CA ALA A 335 19.95 1.24 18.33
C ALA A 335 20.72 1.59 19.60
N THR A 336 20.66 2.86 19.97
CA THR A 336 21.08 3.35 21.28
C THR A 336 19.86 3.58 22.16
N ILE A 337 19.95 3.25 23.44
CA ILE A 337 18.92 3.55 24.45
C ILE A 337 19.52 4.54 25.44
N ALA A 338 19.04 5.78 25.42
CA ALA A 338 19.42 6.81 26.36
C ALA A 338 18.59 6.72 27.65
N THR A 339 19.28 6.78 28.78
CA THR A 339 18.69 6.96 30.11
C THR A 339 19.25 8.24 30.74
N PRO A 340 18.70 8.71 31.88
CA PRO A 340 19.28 9.85 32.60
C PRO A 340 20.74 9.64 33.03
N GLU A 341 21.13 8.38 33.26
CA GLU A 341 22.45 8.02 33.79
C GLU A 341 23.47 7.65 32.70
N GLU A 342 23.05 6.94 31.65
CA GLU A 342 23.95 6.43 30.62
C GLU A 342 23.27 6.19 29.26
N THR A 343 24.05 5.76 28.27
CA THR A 343 23.54 5.37 26.95
C THR A 343 24.04 3.99 26.55
N PHE A 344 23.12 3.10 26.24
CA PHE A 344 23.40 1.71 25.89
C PHE A 344 23.38 1.55 24.37
N SER A 345 24.46 1.04 23.77
CA SER A 345 24.61 0.86 22.30
C SER A 345 24.55 -0.60 21.84
N ASN A 346 24.23 -1.53 22.75
CA ASN A 346 24.20 -2.97 22.49
C ASN A 346 22.78 -3.48 22.13
N TYR A 347 21.95 -2.64 21.52
CA TYR A 347 20.58 -2.93 21.14
C TYR A 347 20.34 -2.73 19.65
N TYR A 348 19.30 -3.40 19.15
CA TYR A 348 18.92 -3.37 17.75
C TYR A 348 17.40 -3.35 17.61
N VAL A 349 16.87 -2.52 16.72
CA VAL A 349 15.48 -2.69 16.26
C VAL A 349 15.49 -3.87 15.28
N LEU A 350 14.76 -4.93 15.62
CA LEU A 350 14.58 -6.09 14.77
C LEU A 350 13.45 -5.79 13.77
N HIS A 351 13.86 -5.35 12.57
CA HIS A 351 12.98 -5.13 11.44
C HIS A 351 12.82 -6.46 10.69
N VAL A 352 11.60 -6.83 10.35
CA VAL A 352 11.29 -8.14 9.74
C VAL A 352 10.38 -7.96 8.54
N ALA A 353 10.44 -8.90 7.59
CA ALA A 353 9.55 -8.91 6.45
C ALA A 353 8.09 -9.16 6.85
N LYS A 354 7.16 -8.68 6.03
CA LYS A 354 5.72 -8.91 6.20
C LYS A 354 5.31 -10.18 5.43
N ILE A 355 4.66 -11.13 6.10
CA ILE A 355 4.10 -12.34 5.47
C ILE A 355 2.65 -12.48 5.92
N GLN A 356 1.71 -12.14 5.05
CA GLN A 356 0.28 -12.27 5.37
C GLN A 356 -0.16 -13.72 5.18
N CYS A 357 -0.36 -14.42 6.29
CA CYS A 357 -0.69 -15.85 6.31
C CYS A 357 -1.70 -16.21 7.41
N LEU A 358 -2.64 -15.33 7.70
CA LEU A 358 -3.72 -15.63 8.64
C LEU A 358 -4.79 -16.47 7.93
N ASP A 359 -5.14 -17.63 8.48
CA ASP A 359 -6.34 -18.35 8.07
C ASP A 359 -7.55 -17.67 8.72
N GLU A 360 -8.11 -16.66 8.04
CA GLU A 360 -9.24 -15.86 8.52
C GLU A 360 -10.50 -16.71 8.81
N LYS A 361 -10.62 -17.90 8.21
CA LYS A 361 -11.78 -18.78 8.42
C LYS A 361 -11.67 -19.60 9.70
N LYS A 362 -10.45 -19.95 10.10
CA LYS A 362 -10.18 -20.73 11.31
C LYS A 362 -9.79 -19.87 12.50
N SER A 363 -9.36 -18.63 12.27
CA SER A 363 -9.04 -17.66 13.31
C SER A 363 -10.32 -17.00 13.84
N THR A 364 -10.32 -16.62 15.12
CA THR A 364 -11.40 -15.80 15.70
C THR A 364 -10.98 -14.34 15.59
N LEU A 365 -11.80 -13.51 14.96
CA LEU A 365 -11.46 -12.13 14.61
C LEU A 365 -12.43 -11.13 15.23
N SER A 366 -11.87 -10.04 15.75
CA SER A 366 -12.61 -8.85 16.13
C SER A 366 -12.78 -7.94 14.90
N ILE A 367 -13.99 -7.91 14.36
CA ILE A 367 -14.31 -7.20 13.11
C ILE A 367 -15.17 -5.96 13.40
N GLY A 368 -14.75 -4.82 12.86
CA GLY A 368 -15.49 -3.57 12.96
C GLY A 368 -16.72 -3.50 12.07
N SER A 369 -17.56 -2.48 12.32
CA SER A 369 -18.83 -2.27 11.60
C SER A 369 -18.71 -2.10 10.07
N HIS A 370 -17.50 -1.84 9.57
CA HIS A 370 -17.21 -1.68 8.13
C HIS A 370 -16.41 -2.87 7.56
N GLY A 371 -16.29 -3.97 8.30
CA GLY A 371 -15.61 -5.19 7.86
C GLY A 371 -14.09 -5.18 8.02
N GLN A 372 -13.50 -4.14 8.61
CA GLN A 372 -12.07 -4.11 8.95
C GLN A 372 -11.78 -4.99 10.17
N ILE A 373 -10.68 -5.74 10.13
CA ILE A 373 -10.18 -6.50 11.29
C ILE A 373 -9.45 -5.53 12.22
N PHE A 374 -9.85 -5.50 13.49
CA PHE A 374 -9.15 -4.74 14.54
C PHE A 374 -8.02 -5.56 15.15
N GLU A 375 -8.30 -6.82 15.46
CA GLU A 375 -7.36 -7.80 16.00
C GLU A 375 -7.93 -9.21 15.80
N ALA A 376 -7.07 -10.21 15.96
CA ALA A 376 -7.41 -11.61 16.09
C ALA A 376 -7.46 -12.01 17.58
N ASP A 377 -8.59 -12.54 18.01
CA ASP A 377 -8.78 -13.10 19.35
C ASP A 377 -8.07 -14.45 19.49
N THR A 378 -7.97 -15.22 18.41
CA THR A 378 -7.17 -16.45 18.31
C THR A 378 -6.51 -16.52 16.94
N LEU A 379 -5.34 -17.12 16.84
CA LEU A 379 -4.56 -17.18 15.60
C LEU A 379 -4.49 -18.60 15.02
N VAL A 380 -4.78 -18.73 13.74
CA VAL A 380 -4.45 -19.91 12.94
C VAL A 380 -3.71 -19.44 11.69
N LEU A 381 -2.54 -20.01 11.41
CA LEU A 381 -1.75 -19.69 10.23
C LEU A 381 -2.13 -20.57 9.04
N ASP A 382 -2.15 -19.98 7.85
CA ASP A 382 -2.33 -20.69 6.59
C ASP A 382 -1.01 -21.36 6.19
N GLU A 383 -0.89 -22.65 6.51
CA GLU A 383 0.26 -23.47 6.15
C GLU A 383 0.51 -23.56 4.65
N ALA A 384 -0.51 -23.46 3.80
CA ALA A 384 -0.32 -23.54 2.35
C ALA A 384 0.42 -22.32 1.82
N ILE A 385 0.29 -21.17 2.48
CA ILE A 385 1.11 -19.98 2.22
C ILE A 385 2.53 -20.21 2.74
N LEU A 386 2.67 -20.66 3.99
CA LEU A 386 3.98 -20.83 4.64
C LEU A 386 4.84 -21.91 3.96
N LYS A 387 4.25 -23.03 3.49
CA LYS A 387 4.97 -24.11 2.79
C LYS A 387 5.67 -23.62 1.52
N LYS A 388 5.14 -22.59 0.87
CA LYS A 388 5.74 -21.98 -0.33
C LYS A 388 6.99 -21.13 0.00
N ILE A 389 7.30 -20.93 1.27
CA ILE A 389 8.38 -20.06 1.73
C ILE A 389 9.42 -20.92 2.48
N PRO A 390 10.68 -20.98 2.01
CA PRO A 390 11.76 -21.67 2.72
C PRO A 390 11.94 -21.19 4.16
N PHE A 391 12.33 -22.10 5.07
CA PHE A 391 12.47 -21.82 6.51
C PHE A 391 13.26 -20.54 6.79
N GLU A 392 14.41 -20.35 6.12
CA GLU A 392 15.33 -19.24 6.34
C GLU A 392 14.63 -17.88 6.16
N ARG A 393 13.53 -17.82 5.40
CA ARG A 393 12.80 -16.60 5.03
C ARG A 393 11.51 -16.38 5.81
N ARG A 394 11.00 -17.44 6.44
CA ARG A 394 9.82 -17.41 7.30
C ARG A 394 10.17 -17.70 8.76
N ALA A 395 11.45 -17.61 9.12
CA ALA A 395 11.94 -17.89 10.46
C ALA A 395 11.46 -16.84 11.48
N ILE A 396 11.44 -15.56 11.09
CA ILE A 396 10.83 -14.46 11.84
C ILE A 396 10.16 -13.53 10.83
N PHE A 397 8.90 -13.18 11.06
CA PHE A 397 8.16 -12.27 10.18
C PHE A 397 7.06 -11.52 10.94
N MET A 398 6.45 -10.54 10.29
CA MET A 398 5.30 -9.81 10.84
C MET A 398 4.04 -10.04 10.01
N MET A 399 2.89 -10.14 10.68
CA MET A 399 1.56 -10.06 10.08
C MET A 399 0.86 -8.78 10.52
N HIS A 400 0.13 -8.12 9.63
CA HIS A 400 -0.64 -6.92 9.97
C HIS A 400 -2.12 -7.14 9.68
N TYR A 401 -2.94 -7.19 10.74
CA TYR A 401 -4.40 -7.31 10.70
C TYR A 401 -5.03 -6.42 11.77
N GLY A 402 -4.98 -5.11 11.54
CA GLY A 402 -5.38 -4.09 12.53
C GLY A 402 -4.27 -3.78 13.53
N ILE A 403 -3.62 -4.81 14.07
CA ILE A 403 -2.38 -4.73 14.84
C ILE A 403 -1.26 -5.56 14.20
N ASP A 404 -0.03 -5.35 14.67
CA ASP A 404 1.18 -6.03 14.21
C ASP A 404 1.46 -7.27 15.09
N TYR A 405 1.53 -8.45 14.46
CA TYR A 405 1.89 -9.71 15.11
C TYR A 405 3.29 -10.13 14.67
N TYR A 406 4.22 -10.29 15.62
CA TYR A 406 5.56 -10.78 15.33
C TYR A 406 5.62 -12.28 15.54
N ILE A 407 5.80 -13.02 14.45
CA ILE A 407 5.75 -14.47 14.40
C ILE A 407 7.17 -15.02 14.30
N ILE A 408 7.51 -16.00 15.14
CA ILE A 408 8.85 -16.57 15.24
C ILE A 408 8.79 -18.10 15.27
N HIS A 409 9.62 -18.75 14.46
CA HIS A 409 9.66 -20.20 14.33
C HIS A 409 10.37 -20.86 15.51
N GLU A 410 9.93 -22.07 15.90
CA GLU A 410 10.46 -22.84 17.04
C GLU A 410 11.99 -23.00 17.07
N LYS A 411 12.61 -23.25 15.91
CA LYS A 411 14.09 -23.32 15.77
C LYS A 411 14.79 -22.05 16.28
N ILE A 412 14.23 -20.87 15.99
CA ILE A 412 14.78 -19.60 16.49
C ILE A 412 14.52 -19.45 17.99
N VAL A 413 13.29 -19.74 18.43
CA VAL A 413 12.91 -19.72 19.85
C VAL A 413 13.87 -20.57 20.68
N SER A 414 14.17 -21.78 20.21
CA SER A 414 15.07 -22.73 20.88
C SER A 414 16.48 -22.16 21.07
N GLU A 415 17.06 -21.50 20.07
CA GLU A 415 18.38 -20.87 20.21
C GLU A 415 18.35 -19.66 21.14
N ILE A 416 17.28 -18.86 21.10
CA ILE A 416 17.13 -17.73 22.02
C ILE A 416 16.95 -18.24 23.46
N LEU A 417 16.18 -19.29 23.70
CA LEU A 417 15.98 -19.83 25.05
C LEU A 417 17.27 -20.36 25.70
N LYS A 418 18.26 -20.83 24.91
CA LYS A 418 19.58 -21.24 25.44
C LYS A 418 20.31 -20.14 26.18
N ILE A 419 20.06 -18.87 25.84
CA ILE A 419 20.69 -17.74 26.53
C ILE A 419 19.89 -17.27 27.75
N ASN A 420 18.76 -17.91 28.08
CA ASN A 420 17.84 -17.49 29.14
C ASN A 420 17.49 -15.99 29.04
N PRO A 421 16.81 -15.58 27.96
CA PRO A 421 16.52 -14.18 27.67
C PRO A 421 15.58 -13.61 28.73
N LYS A 422 15.68 -12.30 28.98
CA LYS A 422 14.68 -11.59 29.80
C LYS A 422 13.82 -10.67 28.95
N GLY A 423 12.56 -10.50 29.32
CA GLY A 423 11.67 -9.54 28.68
C GLY A 423 10.94 -10.05 27.44
N ALA A 424 11.25 -11.25 26.95
CA ALA A 424 10.62 -11.87 25.79
C ALA A 424 9.77 -13.07 26.23
N GLN A 425 8.54 -13.14 25.71
CA GLN A 425 7.64 -14.26 25.84
C GLN A 425 7.39 -14.86 24.46
N PHE A 426 7.41 -16.19 24.38
CA PHE A 426 7.13 -16.94 23.15
C PHE A 426 5.85 -17.75 23.38
N ILE A 427 4.74 -17.28 22.82
CA ILE A 427 3.42 -17.91 23.01
C ILE A 427 3.14 -18.79 21.80
N PRO A 428 2.97 -20.12 21.94
CA PRO A 428 2.62 -20.98 20.81
C PRO A 428 1.38 -20.45 20.09
N ILE A 429 1.36 -20.47 18.75
CA ILE A 429 0.21 -19.98 17.98
C ILE A 429 -1.09 -20.69 18.38
N SER A 430 -1.02 -21.98 18.69
CA SER A 430 -2.15 -22.79 19.15
C SER A 430 -2.70 -22.37 20.52
N GLU A 431 -1.94 -21.62 21.31
CA GLU A 431 -2.30 -21.16 22.65
C GLU A 431 -2.50 -19.64 22.69
N TYR A 432 -2.28 -18.94 21.58
CA TYR A 432 -2.40 -17.50 21.53
C TYR A 432 -3.86 -17.07 21.68
N THR A 433 -4.06 -16.07 22.54
CA THR A 433 -5.29 -15.29 22.65
C THR A 433 -4.98 -13.80 22.69
N SER A 434 -5.95 -12.94 22.36
CA SER A 434 -5.82 -11.48 22.53
C SER A 434 -5.48 -11.06 23.97
N ASN A 435 -5.75 -11.92 24.96
CA ASN A 435 -5.39 -11.68 26.36
C ASN A 435 -3.98 -12.16 26.73
N SER A 436 -3.28 -12.89 25.86
CA SER A 436 -2.01 -13.52 26.21
C SER A 436 -0.91 -12.52 26.56
N CYS A 437 -0.98 -11.29 26.04
CA CYS A 437 -0.06 -10.20 26.39
C CYS A 437 -0.27 -9.62 27.82
N PHE A 438 -1.37 -9.97 28.49
CA PHE A 438 -1.67 -9.54 29.86
C PHE A 438 -1.46 -10.65 30.90
N LEU A 439 -1.14 -11.87 30.47
CA LEU A 439 -0.91 -12.99 31.37
C LEU A 439 0.46 -12.83 32.04
N ASN A 440 0.48 -12.94 33.37
CA ASN A 440 1.74 -13.02 34.12
C ASN A 440 2.30 -14.43 33.94
N THR A 441 3.49 -14.54 33.35
CA THR A 441 4.28 -15.79 33.34
C THR A 441 5.26 -15.82 34.49
#